data_AF-A0A4Y7MX86-F1
#
_entry.id   AF-A0A4Y7MX86-F1
#
_cell.length_a   1.000
_cell.length_b   1.000
_cell.length_c   1.000
_cell.angle_alpha   90.00
_cell.angle_beta   90.00
_cell.angle_gamma   90.00
#
_symmetry.space_group_name_H-M   'P 1'
#
loop_
_entity.id
_entity.type
_entity.pdbx_description
1 polymer ?
#
loop_
_entity_poly.entity_id
_entity_poly.type
_entity_poly.pdbx_seq_one_letter_code
_entity_poly.pdbx_strand_id
1 'polypeptide(L)'
;MERPVNKDCLIGVEADYDVKDAMLFGYDCVQQNLKKKLSQQFLTFSVRKSRTLDTITTAHPLEAALAKHSLKQEEIDMRMLRTMQGLHAPIRLHMEKLAVKDIGHLPCLHRHNAMLDALTGKDSTIEFEDFLNNQQDSEIMGQPHVMIERQLGML
;
A
#
# COMPACT_ATOMS: atom_id res chain seq x y z
N MET A 1 -26.95 -49.01 -5.24
CA MET A 1 -27.23 -47.98 -4.20
C MET A 1 -26.09 -46.98 -4.24
N GLU A 2 -26.29 -45.94 -5.04
CA GLU A 2 -25.33 -44.88 -5.28
C GLU A 2 -25.40 -43.87 -4.13
N ARG A 3 -24.25 -43.45 -3.60
CA ARG A 3 -24.16 -42.39 -2.59
C ARG A 3 -23.81 -41.07 -3.30
N PRO A 4 -24.48 -39.95 -2.96
CA PRO A 4 -24.22 -38.67 -3.60
C PRO A 4 -22.88 -38.07 -3.15
N VAL A 5 -22.12 -37.54 -4.11
CA VAL A 5 -20.90 -36.75 -3.90
C VAL A 5 -21.32 -35.31 -3.62
N ASN A 6 -21.20 -34.86 -2.36
CA ASN A 6 -21.30 -33.44 -2.03
C ASN A 6 -19.97 -32.76 -2.39
N LYS A 7 -20.02 -31.67 -3.15
CA LYS A 7 -18.87 -30.89 -3.68
C LYS A 7 -18.75 -29.53 -2.97
N ASP A 8 -18.83 -29.52 -1.66
CA ASP A 8 -18.39 -28.36 -0.90
C ASP A 8 -16.87 -28.47 -0.71
N CYS A 9 -16.15 -27.65 -1.47
CA CYS A 9 -14.71 -27.58 -1.48
C CYS A 9 -14.22 -27.23 -0.07
N LEU A 10 -13.57 -28.21 0.56
CA LEU A 10 -12.80 -28.07 1.78
C LEU A 10 -11.64 -27.11 1.52
N ILE A 11 -11.86 -25.80 1.69
CA ILE A 11 -10.77 -24.88 1.97
C ILE A 11 -10.59 -24.96 3.48
N GLY A 12 -9.69 -25.87 3.87
CA GLY A 12 -9.31 -26.09 5.25
C GLY A 12 -8.91 -24.78 5.91
N VAL A 13 -9.46 -24.60 7.10
CA VAL A 13 -8.83 -23.89 8.21
C VAL A 13 -7.34 -24.24 8.26
N GLU A 14 -6.48 -23.30 7.91
CA GLU A 14 -5.06 -23.39 8.22
C GLU A 14 -4.56 -22.04 8.69
N ALA A 15 -4.75 -21.85 9.99
CA ALA A 15 -4.02 -20.97 10.90
C ALA A 15 -3.68 -19.57 10.37
N ASP A 16 -4.54 -18.63 10.76
CA ASP A 16 -4.18 -17.27 11.18
C ASP A 16 -2.90 -17.29 12.03
N TYR A 17 -1.75 -17.21 11.37
CA TYR A 17 -0.52 -16.73 11.98
C TYR A 17 -0.06 -15.50 11.22
N ASP A 18 -0.34 -14.42 11.93
CA ASP A 18 -0.34 -13.04 11.55
C ASP A 18 1.09 -12.49 11.64
N VAL A 19 1.80 -12.51 10.51
CA VAL A 19 3.11 -11.84 10.39
C VAL A 19 2.91 -10.33 10.21
N LYS A 20 1.70 -9.89 9.82
CA LYS A 20 1.31 -8.47 9.89
C LYS A 20 1.19 -8.04 11.36
N ASP A 21 0.78 -8.91 12.28
CA ASP A 21 0.74 -8.57 13.70
C ASP A 21 2.10 -8.57 14.42
N ALA A 22 3.06 -9.40 14.01
CA ALA A 22 4.33 -9.51 14.74
C ALA A 22 5.35 -8.40 14.44
N MET A 23 5.32 -7.78 13.25
CA MET A 23 6.30 -6.73 12.88
C MET A 23 5.72 -5.33 12.65
N LEU A 24 4.39 -5.17 12.53
CA LEU A 24 3.76 -3.84 12.40
C LEU A 24 3.19 -3.30 13.73
N PHE A 25 3.04 -4.12 14.78
CA PHE A 25 2.53 -3.62 16.08
C PHE A 25 3.54 -2.77 16.87
N GLY A 26 4.82 -2.79 16.53
CA GLY A 26 5.82 -1.95 17.21
C GLY A 26 5.77 -0.48 16.79
N TYR A 27 5.52 -0.19 15.51
CA TYR A 27 5.61 1.17 14.97
C TYR A 27 4.27 1.81 14.58
N ASP A 28 3.20 1.04 14.36
CA ASP A 28 1.86 1.60 14.11
C ASP A 28 0.97 1.70 15.37
N CYS A 29 1.33 1.02 16.46
CA CYS A 29 0.56 1.04 17.72
C CYS A 29 0.63 2.41 18.42
N VAL A 30 1.71 3.18 18.26
CA VAL A 30 1.76 4.54 18.80
C VAL A 30 0.85 5.50 18.01
N GLN A 31 0.73 5.32 16.69
CA GLN A 31 0.00 6.27 15.82
C GLN A 31 -1.50 5.95 15.66
N GLN A 32 -1.91 4.68 15.73
CA GLN A 32 -3.34 4.32 15.63
C GLN A 32 -4.11 4.46 16.96
N ASN A 33 -3.41 4.43 18.10
CA ASN A 33 -4.06 4.60 19.40
C ASN A 33 -4.50 6.06 19.66
N LEU A 34 -3.89 7.07 19.03
CA LEU A 34 -4.36 8.46 19.17
C LEU A 34 -5.64 8.74 18.37
N LYS A 35 -5.79 8.14 17.17
CA LYS A 35 -6.97 8.34 16.31
C LYS A 35 -8.21 7.54 16.75
N LYS A 36 -8.05 6.39 17.40
CA LYS A 36 -9.18 5.58 17.90
C LYS A 36 -9.70 6.00 19.27
N LYS A 37 -8.92 6.74 20.06
CA LYS A 37 -9.31 7.16 21.43
C LYS A 37 -10.18 8.43 21.46
N LEU A 38 -10.17 9.23 20.40
CA LEU A 38 -11.01 10.43 20.27
C LEU A 38 -12.38 10.19 19.63
N SER A 39 -12.67 9.00 19.07
CA SER A 39 -13.98 8.71 18.47
C SER A 39 -14.91 7.85 19.34
N GLN A 40 -14.42 7.27 20.45
CA GLN A 40 -15.25 6.39 21.28
C GLN A 40 -16.10 7.12 22.34
N GLN A 41 -16.06 8.45 22.42
CA GLN A 41 -16.90 9.19 23.38
C GLN A 41 -18.11 9.90 22.78
N PHE A 42 -18.41 9.74 21.49
CA PHE A 42 -19.64 10.35 20.95
C PHE A 42 -20.33 9.44 19.92
N LEU A 43 -21.52 8.97 20.32
CA LEU A 43 -22.61 8.41 19.52
C LEU A 43 -22.61 6.89 19.28
N THR A 44 -23.05 6.17 20.30
CA THR A 44 -24.18 5.26 20.15
C THR A 44 -25.45 6.04 19.78
N PHE A 45 -25.59 6.41 18.51
CA PHE A 45 -26.89 6.76 17.95
C PHE A 45 -26.94 6.28 16.51
N SER A 46 -27.90 5.39 16.24
CA SER A 46 -28.23 4.90 14.92
C SER A 46 -28.67 6.06 14.02
N VAL A 47 -27.75 6.60 13.23
CA VAL A 47 -28.11 7.38 12.04
C VAL A 47 -27.75 6.54 10.84
N ARG A 48 -28.76 5.88 10.25
CA ARG A 48 -28.63 5.33 8.91
C ARG A 48 -28.25 6.50 8.00
N LYS A 49 -27.01 6.50 7.53
CA LYS A 49 -26.52 7.50 6.60
C LYS A 49 -27.09 7.17 5.21
N SER A 50 -28.38 7.41 4.98
CA SER A 50 -28.93 7.36 3.63
C SER A 50 -28.57 8.67 2.93
N ARG A 51 -27.36 8.74 2.35
CA ARG A 51 -27.04 9.79 1.39
C ARG A 51 -27.78 9.46 0.10
N THR A 52 -28.85 10.21 -0.18
CA THR A 52 -29.57 10.20 -1.47
C THR A 52 -28.73 10.70 -2.65
N LEU A 53 -27.46 11.06 -2.42
CA LEU A 53 -26.49 11.39 -3.47
C LEU A 53 -25.70 10.16 -3.94
N ASP A 54 -25.58 9.11 -3.12
CA ASP A 54 -24.90 7.86 -3.50
C ASP A 54 -25.71 7.09 -4.57
N THR A 55 -27.00 7.42 -4.72
CA THR A 55 -27.88 6.89 -5.78
C THR A 55 -27.74 7.59 -7.13
N ILE A 56 -27.01 8.71 -7.22
CA ILE A 56 -26.85 9.49 -8.47
C ILE A 56 -25.58 9.06 -9.23
N THR A 57 -24.63 8.41 -8.58
CA THR A 57 -23.47 7.85 -9.26
C THR A 57 -23.79 6.39 -9.59
N THR A 58 -24.00 6.06 -10.86
CA THR A 58 -23.96 4.67 -11.33
C THR A 58 -22.51 4.19 -11.25
N ALA A 59 -22.00 3.97 -10.04
CA ALA A 59 -20.65 3.48 -9.81
C ALA A 59 -20.60 2.00 -10.19
N HIS A 60 -19.66 1.65 -11.06
CA HIS A 60 -19.52 0.27 -11.49
C HIS A 60 -19.01 -0.57 -10.30
N PRO A 61 -19.54 -1.77 -10.02
CA PRO A 61 -19.12 -2.55 -8.85
C PRO A 61 -17.62 -2.88 -8.83
N LEU A 62 -16.98 -2.89 -10.01
CA LEU A 62 -15.53 -3.09 -10.17
C LEU A 62 -14.70 -1.86 -9.81
N GLU A 63 -15.25 -0.65 -9.83
CA GLU A 63 -14.50 0.60 -9.61
C GLU A 63 -13.81 0.61 -8.24
N ALA A 64 -14.53 0.22 -7.19
CA ALA A 64 -13.99 0.10 -5.84
C ALA A 64 -12.89 -0.98 -5.73
N ALA A 65 -12.94 -2.02 -6.57
CA ALA A 65 -11.92 -3.06 -6.62
C ALA A 65 -10.69 -2.61 -7.41
N LEU A 66 -10.88 -1.88 -8.52
CA LEU A 66 -9.78 -1.34 -9.34
C LEU A 66 -8.95 -0.33 -8.55
N ALA A 67 -9.60 0.52 -7.74
CA ALA A 67 -8.90 1.47 -6.88
C ALA A 67 -7.92 0.82 -5.88
N LYS A 68 -8.11 -0.48 -5.56
CA LYS A 68 -7.26 -1.24 -4.62
C LYS A 68 -6.48 -2.37 -5.29
N HIS A 69 -6.45 -2.40 -6.63
CA HIS A 69 -5.91 -3.51 -7.39
C HIS A 69 -4.42 -3.72 -7.13
N SER A 70 -3.62 -2.65 -7.13
CA SER A 70 -2.17 -2.69 -6.91
C SER A 70 -1.82 -3.33 -5.56
N LEU A 71 -2.41 -2.84 -4.47
CA LEU A 71 -2.19 -3.37 -3.12
C LEU A 71 -2.61 -4.84 -3.00
N LYS A 72 -3.70 -5.22 -3.67
CA LYS A 72 -4.18 -6.60 -3.68
C LYS A 72 -3.23 -7.53 -4.45
N GLN A 73 -2.69 -7.05 -5.58
CA GLN A 73 -1.71 -7.79 -6.36
C GLN A 73 -0.45 -8.07 -5.53
N GLU A 74 0.08 -7.05 -4.86
CA GLU A 74 1.22 -7.21 -3.94
C GLU A 74 0.94 -8.21 -2.81
N GLU A 75 -0.26 -8.22 -2.24
CA GLU A 75 -0.64 -9.21 -1.23
C GLU A 75 -0.63 -10.65 -1.78
N ILE A 76 -1.15 -10.84 -3.00
CA ILE A 76 -1.17 -12.13 -3.67
C ILE A 76 0.26 -12.61 -3.92
N ASP A 77 1.13 -11.73 -4.41
CA ASP A 77 2.53 -12.04 -4.71
C ASP A 77 3.30 -12.42 -3.44
N MET A 78 3.13 -11.67 -2.34
CA MET A 78 3.75 -11.99 -1.05
C MET A 78 3.26 -13.32 -0.47
N ARG A 79 1.97 -13.64 -0.64
CA ARG A 79 1.40 -14.93 -0.25
C ARG A 79 2.00 -16.06 -1.10
N MET A 80 2.15 -15.84 -2.40
CA MET A 80 2.76 -16.79 -3.32
C MET A 80 4.22 -17.07 -2.95
N LEU A 81 5.01 -16.02 -2.67
CA LEU A 81 6.40 -16.15 -2.20
C LEU A 81 6.48 -16.94 -0.90
N ARG A 82 5.57 -16.69 0.06
CA ARG A 82 5.49 -17.47 1.29
C ARG A 82 5.23 -18.96 1.02
N THR A 83 4.35 -19.28 0.09
CA THR A 83 4.05 -20.68 -0.27
C THR A 83 5.21 -21.37 -0.98
N MET A 84 5.91 -20.66 -1.87
CA MET A 84 7.00 -21.25 -2.67
C MET A 84 8.33 -21.38 -1.89
N GLN A 85 8.69 -20.34 -1.14
CA GLN A 85 10.00 -20.21 -0.51
C GLN A 85 9.92 -20.28 1.03
N GLY A 86 8.72 -20.17 1.61
CA GLY A 86 8.53 -20.09 3.05
C GLY A 86 8.52 -18.65 3.58
N LEU A 87 8.39 -18.52 4.90
CA LEU A 87 8.22 -17.23 5.61
C LEU A 87 9.37 -16.23 5.43
N HIS A 88 10.60 -16.71 5.19
CA HIS A 88 11.78 -15.85 5.11
C HIS A 88 11.77 -14.93 3.88
N ALA A 89 11.18 -15.37 2.77
CA ALA A 89 11.16 -14.66 1.51
C ALA A 89 10.36 -13.33 1.56
N PRO A 90 9.07 -13.31 1.98
CA PRO A 90 8.32 -12.06 2.08
C PRO A 90 8.92 -11.10 3.13
N ILE A 91 9.49 -11.63 4.23
CA ILE A 91 10.14 -10.80 5.24
C ILE A 91 11.37 -10.09 4.65
N ARG A 92 12.23 -10.83 3.96
CA ARG A 92 13.42 -10.26 3.33
C ARG A 92 13.06 -9.19 2.30
N LEU A 93 12.11 -9.49 1.41
CA LEU A 93 11.66 -8.55 0.38
C LEU A 93 11.03 -7.29 0.99
N HIS A 94 10.27 -7.44 2.07
CA HIS A 94 9.71 -6.29 2.79
C HIS A 94 10.81 -5.40 3.40
N MET A 95 11.81 -6.02 4.05
CA MET A 95 12.95 -5.28 4.61
C MET A 95 13.79 -4.58 3.54
N GLU A 96 14.00 -5.21 2.39
CA GLU A 96 14.68 -4.60 1.24
C GLU A 96 13.90 -3.37 0.73
N LYS A 97 12.58 -3.50 0.55
CA LYS A 97 11.72 -2.38 0.14
C LYS A 97 11.77 -1.21 1.13
N LEU A 98 11.76 -1.49 2.43
CA LEU A 98 11.87 -0.45 3.46
C LEU A 98 13.24 0.24 3.43
N ALA A 99 14.32 -0.52 3.28
CA ALA A 99 15.68 0.04 3.20
C ALA A 99 15.85 0.97 1.99
N VAL A 100 15.22 0.64 0.86
CA VAL A 100 15.30 1.40 -0.38
C VAL A 100 14.35 2.61 -0.40
N LYS A 101 13.30 2.62 0.44
CA LYS A 101 12.30 3.69 0.47
C LYS A 101 12.89 5.06 0.85
N ASP A 102 13.90 5.09 1.72
CA ASP A 102 14.44 6.34 2.28
C ASP A 102 15.90 6.59 1.88
N ILE A 103 16.29 6.19 0.66
CA ILE A 103 17.61 6.51 0.12
C ILE A 103 17.75 8.04 0.01
N GLY A 104 18.78 8.57 0.67
CA GLY A 104 19.08 10.00 0.70
C GLY A 104 19.21 10.58 -0.71
N HIS A 105 18.56 11.72 -0.93
CA HIS A 105 18.53 12.40 -2.22
C HIS A 105 18.69 13.91 -2.01
N LEU A 106 19.23 14.59 -3.03
CA LEU A 106 19.31 16.04 -3.04
C LEU A 106 17.91 16.65 -3.25
N PRO A 107 17.57 17.76 -2.58
CA PRO A 107 16.24 18.36 -2.67
C PRO A 107 15.95 18.93 -4.07
N CYS A 108 17.01 19.28 -4.83
CA CYS A 108 16.90 19.95 -6.11
C CYS A 108 16.70 19.02 -7.31
N LEU A 109 16.87 17.72 -7.12
CA LEU A 109 16.71 16.72 -8.18
C LEU A 109 15.48 15.87 -7.86
N HIS A 110 14.79 15.40 -8.90
CA HIS A 110 13.71 14.45 -8.73
C HIS A 110 14.24 13.10 -8.22
N ARG A 111 13.52 12.49 -7.27
CA ARG A 111 13.88 11.17 -6.75
C ARG A 111 13.51 10.08 -7.75
N HIS A 112 14.49 9.41 -8.33
CA HIS A 112 14.24 8.23 -9.15
C HIS A 112 14.15 6.98 -8.26
N ASN A 113 12.99 6.33 -8.21
CA ASN A 113 12.74 5.16 -7.36
C ASN A 113 13.24 3.83 -7.96
N ALA A 114 14.26 3.86 -8.82
CA ALA A 114 14.66 2.74 -9.67
C ALA A 114 14.85 1.40 -8.92
N MET A 115 15.48 1.43 -7.73
CA MET A 115 15.68 0.23 -6.93
C MET A 115 14.37 -0.30 -6.32
N LEU A 116 13.45 0.60 -5.92
CA LEU A 116 12.15 0.22 -5.37
C LEU A 116 11.28 -0.39 -6.49
N ASP A 117 11.36 0.21 -7.68
CA ASP A 117 10.61 -0.22 -8.86
C ASP A 117 11.08 -1.60 -9.32
N ALA A 118 12.39 -1.88 -9.29
CA ALA A 118 12.94 -3.22 -9.54
C ALA A 118 12.47 -4.27 -8.51
N LEU A 119 12.40 -3.92 -7.21
CA LEU A 119 11.89 -4.82 -6.17
C LEU A 119 10.37 -5.04 -6.25
N THR A 120 9.64 -4.13 -6.89
CA THR A 120 8.19 -4.23 -7.08
C THR A 120 7.83 -4.80 -8.45
N GLY A 121 8.79 -4.88 -9.38
CA GLY A 121 8.60 -5.34 -10.76
C GLY A 121 7.96 -4.29 -11.68
N LYS A 122 7.88 -3.03 -11.22
CA LYS A 122 7.30 -1.91 -12.00
C LYS A 122 8.19 -1.51 -13.17
N ASP A 123 9.49 -1.76 -13.07
CA ASP A 123 10.48 -1.49 -14.13
C ASP A 123 10.20 -2.25 -15.44
N SER A 124 9.44 -3.35 -15.37
CA SER A 124 9.07 -4.17 -16.53
C SER A 124 7.81 -3.70 -17.27
N THR A 125 7.01 -2.83 -16.64
CA THR A 125 5.69 -2.40 -17.14
C THR A 125 5.65 -0.88 -17.31
N ILE A 126 5.03 -0.39 -18.38
CA ILE A 126 4.89 1.05 -18.62
C ILE A 126 3.46 1.45 -18.32
N GLU A 127 3.27 2.40 -17.39
CA GLU A 127 1.97 2.92 -16.96
C GLU A 127 1.72 4.33 -17.51
N PHE A 128 0.48 4.83 -17.37
CA PHE A 128 0.11 6.16 -17.84
C PHE A 128 0.91 7.28 -17.16
N GLU A 129 1.37 7.03 -15.93
CA GLU A 129 2.19 7.95 -15.13
C GLU A 129 3.53 8.23 -15.83
N ASP A 130 4.12 7.23 -16.51
CA ASP A 130 5.41 7.38 -17.18
C ASP A 130 5.35 8.35 -18.37
N PHE A 131 4.19 8.45 -19.03
CA PHE A 131 3.98 9.35 -20.16
C PHE A 131 3.58 10.77 -19.75
N LEU A 132 2.77 10.90 -18.70
CA LEU A 132 2.17 12.17 -18.31
C LEU A 132 2.91 12.89 -17.18
N ASN A 133 3.68 12.17 -16.37
CA ASN A 133 4.41 12.71 -15.22
C ASN A 133 5.92 12.77 -15.50
N ASN A 134 6.30 13.50 -16.56
CA ASN A 134 7.72 13.67 -16.87
C ASN A 134 8.43 14.39 -15.72
N GLN A 135 9.41 13.71 -15.13
CA GLN A 135 10.13 14.17 -13.94
C GLN A 135 10.89 15.47 -14.18
N GLN A 136 11.24 15.77 -15.44
CA GLN A 136 11.94 17.00 -15.83
C GLN A 136 11.05 18.24 -15.79
N ASP A 137 9.73 18.07 -15.93
CA ASP A 137 8.76 19.17 -15.97
C ASP A 137 8.16 19.46 -14.58
N SER A 138 8.71 18.84 -13.52
CA SER A 138 8.19 18.99 -12.17
C SER A 138 8.43 20.39 -11.61
N GLU A 139 7.35 21.04 -11.18
CA GLU A 139 7.34 22.38 -10.55
C GLU A 139 8.21 22.47 -9.28
N ILE A 140 8.59 21.31 -8.73
CA ILE A 140 9.39 21.17 -7.51
C ILE A 140 10.87 21.52 -7.77
N MET A 141 11.34 21.43 -9.02
CA MET A 141 12.74 21.72 -9.37
C MET A 141 12.97 23.24 -9.45
N GLY A 142 13.47 23.81 -8.36
CA GLY A 142 13.92 25.20 -8.26
C GLY A 142 15.44 25.36 -8.42
N GLN A 143 15.95 26.58 -8.19
CA GLN A 143 17.40 26.81 -8.19
C GLN A 143 18.08 25.98 -7.08
N PRO A 144 19.09 25.13 -7.40
CA PRO A 144 19.69 24.22 -6.42
C PRO A 144 20.23 24.90 -5.17
N HIS A 145 20.79 26.10 -5.32
CA HIS A 145 21.35 26.87 -4.21
C HIS A 145 20.29 27.19 -3.16
N VAL A 146 19.18 27.82 -3.57
CA VAL A 146 18.07 28.21 -2.69
C VAL A 146 17.45 26.99 -2.00
N MET A 147 17.30 25.87 -2.71
CA MET A 147 16.72 24.65 -2.14
C MET A 147 17.62 24.01 -1.08
N ILE A 148 18.93 23.99 -1.30
CA ILE A 148 19.91 23.47 -0.33
C ILE A 148 20.00 24.39 0.88
N GLU A 149 20.05 25.71 0.69
CA GLU A 149 20.09 26.68 1.79
C GLU A 149 18.86 26.56 2.69
N ARG A 150 17.67 26.40 2.11
CA ARG A 150 16.42 26.16 2.83
C ARG A 150 16.45 24.83 3.61
N GLN A 151 17.01 23.76 3.03
CA GLN A 151 17.10 22.47 3.72
C GLN A 151 18.13 22.50 4.86
N LEU A 152 19.21 23.29 4.72
CA LEU A 152 20.22 23.51 5.74
C LEU A 152 19.81 24.57 6.79
N GLY A 153 18.68 25.26 6.59
CA GLY A 153 18.14 26.26 7.51
C GLY A 153 18.89 27.60 7.52
N MET A 154 19.53 27.97 6.40
CA MET A 154 20.30 29.22 6.28
C MET A 154 19.48 30.40 5.72
N LEU A 155 18.36 30.10 5.05
CA LEU A 155 17.34 31.02 4.52
C LEU A 155 15.99 30.71 5.16
#